data_AF-A0A7X2RSW4-F1
#
_entry.id   AF-A0A7X2RSW4-F1
#
_cell.length_a   1.000
_cell.length_b   1.000
_cell.length_c   1.000
_cell.angle_alpha   90.00
_cell.angle_beta   90.00
_cell.angle_gamma   90.00
#
_symmetry.space_group_name_H-M   'P 1'
#
loop_
_entity.id
_entity.type
_entity.pdbx_description
1 polymer ?
#
loop_
_entity_poly.entity_id
_entity_poly.type
_entity_poly.pdbx_seq_one_letter_code
_entity_poly.pdbx_strand_id
1 'polypeptide(L)' 'MKRNSPADFASMKGMFPATDKVGQFHVFDIGGNKLRLIAFMHYQVQRIYIKYLFDHREYE' A
#
# COMPACT_ATOMS: atom_id res chain seq x y z
N MET A 1 4.26 2.34 -19.10
CA MET A 1 4.21 2.28 -17.62
C MET A 1 5.63 2.41 -17.08
N LYS A 2 5.92 3.42 -16.24
CA LYS A 2 7.20 3.47 -15.52
C LYS A 2 7.19 2.37 -14.45
N ARG A 3 8.25 1.58 -14.41
CA ARG A 3 8.44 0.53 -13.40
C ARG A 3 9.19 1.16 -12.23
N ASN A 4 8.54 1.23 -11.07
CA ASN A 4 9.15 1.76 -9.85
C ASN A 4 9.50 0.59 -8.93
N SER A 5 10.65 0.69 -8.24
CA SER A 5 11.15 -0.34 -7.32
C SER A 5 11.50 0.28 -5.97
N PRO A 6 10.51 0.53 -5.08
CA PRO A 6 10.80 1.08 -3.76
C PRO A 6 11.71 0.13 -2.98
N ALA A 7 12.73 0.68 -2.32
CA ALA A 7 13.61 -0.09 -1.44
C ALA A 7 13.02 -0.27 -0.03
N ASP A 8 12.15 0.65 0.39
CA ASP A 8 11.59 0.71 1.73
C ASP A 8 10.26 1.48 1.78
N PHE A 9 9.72 1.61 2.99
CA PHE A 9 8.50 2.36 3.24
C PHE A 9 8.64 3.86 2.91
N ALA A 10 9.79 4.48 3.21
CA ALA A 10 9.99 5.91 2.93
C ALA A 10 9.91 6.19 1.42
N SER A 11 10.56 5.35 0.62
CA SER A 11 10.48 5.37 -0.84
C SER A 11 9.05 5.14 -1.33
N MET A 12 8.32 4.19 -0.73
CA MET A 12 6.92 3.93 -1.06
C MET A 12 6.01 5.13 -0.74
N LYS A 13 6.14 5.73 0.46
CA LYS A 13 5.41 6.93 0.88
C LYS A 13 5.72 8.12 -0.05
N GLY A 14 6.96 8.26 -0.50
CA GLY A 14 7.32 9.28 -1.49
C GLY A 14 6.60 9.14 -2.83
N MET A 15 6.31 7.91 -3.27
CA MET A 15 5.56 7.64 -4.51
C MET A 15 4.04 7.66 -4.32
N PHE A 16 3.57 7.21 -3.17
CA PHE A 16 2.16 7.14 -2.79
C PHE A 16 1.98 7.81 -1.42
N PRO A 17 1.87 9.16 -1.37
CA PRO A 17 1.86 9.92 -0.12
C PRO A 17 0.74 9.54 0.86
N ALA A 18 -0.39 9.06 0.34
CA ALA A 18 -1.53 8.59 1.13
C ALA A 18 -1.36 7.16 1.69
N THR A 19 -0.21 6.51 1.48
CA THR A 19 0.03 5.16 2.01
C THR A 19 0.29 5.22 3.50
N ASP A 20 -0.38 4.41 4.30
CA ASP A 20 -0.07 4.25 5.71
C ASP A 20 0.52 2.88 6.02
N LYS A 21 1.07 2.74 7.22
CA LYS A 21 1.69 1.50 7.68
C LYS A 21 1.14 1.13 9.06
N VAL A 22 0.57 -0.06 9.15
CA VAL A 22 0.03 -0.63 10.41
C VAL A 22 0.77 -1.94 10.68
N GLY A 23 1.72 -1.90 11.63
CA GLY A 23 2.63 -3.00 11.87
C GLY A 23 3.46 -3.35 10.62
N GLN A 24 3.26 -4.53 10.05
CA GLN A 24 3.93 -4.99 8.83
C GLN A 24 3.16 -4.69 7.54
N PHE A 25 1.90 -4.24 7.64
CA PHE A 25 1.04 -4.01 6.51
C PHE A 25 1.08 -2.56 6.04
N HIS A 26 0.87 -2.39 4.74
CA HIS A 26 0.69 -1.12 4.07
C HIS A 26 -0.77 -0.99 3.68
N VAL A 27 -1.31 0.21 3.89
CA VAL A 27 -2.70 0.56 3.61
C VAL A 27 -2.67 1.59 2.49
N PHE A 28 -3.32 1.29 1.37
CA PHE A 28 -3.39 2.18 0.22
C PHE A 28 -4.82 2.65 0.01
N ASP A 29 -4.97 3.96 -0.17
CA ASP A 29 -6.19 4.58 -0.64
C ASP A 29 -6.26 4.45 -2.17
N ILE A 30 -7.25 3.70 -2.67
CA ILE A 30 -7.44 3.48 -4.10
C ILE A 30 -8.87 3.80 -4.55
N GLY A 31 -9.08 3.88 -5.87
CA GLY A 31 -10.40 4.11 -6.45
C GLY A 31 -11.01 5.49 -6.13
N GLY A 32 -10.18 6.52 -5.96
CA GLY A 32 -10.62 7.85 -5.55
C GLY A 32 -10.99 7.93 -4.06
N ASN A 33 -10.15 7.33 -3.21
CA ASN A 33 -10.33 7.23 -1.76
C ASN A 33 -11.55 6.40 -1.30
N LYS A 34 -12.11 5.56 -2.19
CA LYS A 34 -13.30 4.74 -1.89
C LYS A 34 -12.95 3.39 -1.27
N LEU A 35 -11.72 2.91 -1.49
CA LEU A 35 -11.29 1.59 -1.07
C LEU A 35 -9.99 1.68 -0.26
N ARG A 36 -9.78 0.67 0.57
CA ARG A 36 -8.55 0.44 1.33
C ARG A 36 -7.95 -0.90 0.95
N LEU A 37 -6.78 -0.87 0.31
CA LEU A 37 -6.01 -2.07 -0.01
C LEU A 37 -4.98 -2.30 1.09
N ILE A 38 -5.09 -3.42 1.79
CA ILE A 38 -4.14 -3.83 2.82
C ILE A 38 -3.21 -4.88 2.25
N ALA A 39 -1.90 -4.62 2.27
CA ALA A 39 -0.92 -5.52 1.69
C ALA A 39 0.37 -5.60 2.54
N PHE A 40 1.00 -6.76 2.52
CA PHE A 40 2.38 -6.92 3.00
C PHE A 40 3.35 -6.65 1.86
N MET A 41 4.41 -5.89 2.14
CA MET A 41 5.45 -5.52 1.18
C MET A 41 6.76 -6.23 1.51
N HIS A 42 7.22 -7.07 0.59
CA HIS A 42 8.56 -7.65 0.67
C HIS A 42 9.48 -6.92 -0.31
N TYR A 43 10.05 -5.81 0.15
CA TYR A 43 10.83 -4.89 -0.69
C TYR A 43 12.05 -5.54 -1.33
N GLN A 44 12.80 -6.37 -0.62
CA GLN A 44 14.03 -6.97 -1.16
C GLN A 44 13.79 -7.79 -2.43
N VAL A 45 12.67 -8.52 -2.49
CA VAL A 45 12.30 -9.35 -3.65
C VAL A 45 11.25 -8.67 -4.54
N GLN A 46 10.90 -7.43 -4.25
CA GLN A 46 9.93 -6.62 -4.99
C GLN A 46 8.57 -7.34 -5.17
N ARG A 47 8.03 -7.89 -4.07
CA ARG A 47 6.73 -8.58 -4.06
C ARG A 47 5.72 -7.89 -3.14
N ILE A 48 4.48 -7.87 -3.61
CA ILE A 48 3.32 -7.35 -2.89
C ILE A 48 2.36 -8.50 -2.66
N TYR A 49 1.91 -8.66 -1.41
CA TYR A 49 0.96 -9.67 -1.02
C TYR A 49 -0.32 -8.99 -0.53
N ILE A 50 -1.35 -8.99 -1.36
CA ILE A 50 -2.65 -8.43 -1.00
C ILE A 50 -3.30 -9.33 0.05
N LYS A 51 -3.74 -8.73 1.16
CA LYS A 51 -4.43 -9.41 2.24
C LYS A 51 -5.92 -9.13 2.22
N TYR A 52 -6.27 -7.85 2.12
CA TYR A 52 -7.65 -7.41 2.15
C TYR A 52 -7.87 -6.25 1.18
N LEU A 53 -9.11 -6.14 0.71
CA LEU A 53 -9.64 -4.99 0.01
C LEU A 53 -10.98 -4.66 0.65
N PHE A 54 -11.09 -3.48 1.23
CA PHE A 54 -12.30 -3.01 1.92
C PHE A 54 -12.87 -1.77 1.25
N ASP A 55 -14.17 -1.55 1.38
CA ASP A 55 -14.73 -0.22 1.25
C ASP A 55 -14.17 0.69 2.35
N HIS A 56 -13.97 1.97 2.06
CA HIS A 56 -13.46 2.93 3.05
C HIS A 56 -14.28 2.93 4.35
N ARG A 57 -15.61 2.76 4.23
CA ARG A 57 -16.54 2.71 5.36
C ARG A 57 -16.40 1.46 6.24
N GLU A 58 -15.88 0.36 5.70
CA GLU A 58 -15.69 -0.89 6.43
C GLU A 58 -14.33 -0.93 7.16
N TYR A 59 -13.43 -0.03 6.76
CA TYR A 59 -12.06 0.07 7.30
C TYR A 59 -11.90 1.17 8.36
N GLU A 60 -12.71 2.23 8.31
CA GLU A 60 -12.82 3.21 9.41
C GLU A 60 -13.32 2.53 10.70
#